data_AF-A0A3D3EME8-F1
#
_entry.id   AF-A0A3D3EME8-F1
#
_cell.length_a   1.000
_cell.length_b   1.000
_cell.length_c   1.000
_cell.angle_alpha   90.00
_cell.angle_beta   90.00
_cell.angle_gamma   90.00
#
_symmetry.space_group_name_H-M   'P 1'
#
loop_
_entity.id
_entity.type
_entity.pdbx_description
1 polymer ?
#
loop_
_entity_poly.entity_id
_entity_poly.type
_entity_poly.pdbx_seq_one_letter_code
_entity_poly.pdbx_strand_id
1 'polypeptide(L)'
;MKQKQYKSGFVTLIGRSNVGKSTLMNHLIGQKIAITSNKPQTTRNRIQTVYTEDRGQIIFIDTPGIHKAKNKLGEYMVNVAERTLGGVDLILWLVEPYTYIGAGEQHIIEKLNRCKTPVILVINKIDTVKKEEILTCIAAYKDLCNFVEIVPVSALKGENTGDLMDAIYRYMPEGPMYY
;
A
#
# COMPACT_ATOMS: atom_id res chain seq x y z
N MET A 1 3.19 -25.63 22.13
CA MET A 1 2.76 -25.23 20.77
C MET A 1 2.41 -23.75 20.82
N LYS A 2 3.20 -22.87 20.19
CA LYS A 2 2.81 -21.45 20.09
C LYS A 2 1.56 -21.39 19.21
N GLN A 3 0.46 -20.84 19.74
CA GLN A 3 -0.71 -20.52 18.91
C GLN A 3 -0.20 -19.70 17.71
N LYS A 4 -0.52 -20.11 16.48
CA LYS A 4 -0.26 -19.29 15.30
C LYS A 4 -0.97 -17.97 15.54
N GLN A 5 -0.19 -16.91 15.75
CA GLN A 5 -0.71 -15.58 16.02
C GLN A 5 -1.43 -15.08 14.76
N TYR A 6 -2.76 -14.99 14.85
CA TYR A 6 -3.60 -14.54 13.75
C TYR A 6 -3.42 -13.03 13.57
N LYS A 7 -2.96 -12.62 12.39
CA LYS A 7 -2.72 -11.20 12.06
C LYS A 7 -3.98 -10.59 11.49
N SER A 8 -4.34 -9.39 11.92
CA SER A 8 -5.54 -8.73 11.38
C SER A 8 -5.38 -7.22 11.45
N GLY A 9 -5.58 -6.54 10.33
CA GLY A 9 -5.37 -5.10 10.28
C GLY A 9 -5.78 -4.42 8.98
N PHE A 10 -5.81 -3.11 9.03
CA PHE A 10 -6.16 -2.23 7.93
C PHE A 10 -4.90 -1.77 7.19
N VAL A 11 -4.88 -2.00 5.89
CA VAL A 11 -3.74 -1.68 5.02
C VAL A 11 -4.21 -0.71 3.94
N THR A 12 -3.41 0.30 3.62
CA THR A 12 -3.75 1.23 2.53
C THR A 12 -2.65 1.35 1.49
N LEU A 13 -3.04 1.58 0.24
CA LEU A 13 -2.14 1.74 -0.89
C LEU A 13 -2.13 3.20 -1.33
N ILE A 14 -0.96 3.83 -1.26
CA ILE A 14 -0.74 5.19 -1.74
C ILE A 14 0.30 5.21 -2.85
N GLY A 15 0.32 6.32 -3.59
CA GLY A 15 1.21 6.50 -4.73
C GLY A 15 0.50 7.28 -5.83
N ARG A 16 1.26 7.77 -6.80
CA ARG A 16 0.71 8.55 -7.92
C ARG A 16 -0.28 7.74 -8.75
N SER A 17 -1.09 8.42 -9.54
CA SER A 17 -1.88 7.77 -10.59
C SER A 17 -0.99 6.90 -11.48
N ASN A 18 -1.55 5.78 -11.96
CA ASN A 18 -0.91 4.84 -12.89
C ASN A 18 0.34 4.07 -12.40
N VAL A 19 0.77 4.23 -11.14
CA VAL A 19 1.87 3.42 -10.56
C VAL A 19 1.50 1.93 -10.36
N GLY A 20 0.25 1.55 -10.64
CA GLY A 20 -0.20 0.16 -10.62
C GLY A 20 -0.88 -0.30 -9.32
N LYS A 21 -1.41 0.62 -8.50
CA LYS A 21 -2.21 0.28 -7.29
C LYS A 21 -3.35 -0.70 -7.58
N SER A 22 -4.18 -0.40 -8.58
CA SER A 22 -5.31 -1.26 -8.96
C SER A 22 -4.85 -2.59 -9.55
N THR A 23 -3.76 -2.60 -10.32
CA THR A 23 -3.15 -3.83 -10.85
C THR A 23 -2.66 -4.73 -9.72
N LEU A 24 -1.97 -4.17 -8.73
CA LEU A 24 -1.52 -4.92 -7.56
C LEU A 24 -2.70 -5.47 -6.77
N MET A 25 -3.70 -4.62 -6.49
CA MET A 25 -4.93 -5.06 -5.81
C MET A 25 -5.61 -6.21 -6.55
N ASN A 26 -5.82 -6.09 -7.86
CA ASN A 26 -6.43 -7.15 -8.66
C ASN A 26 -5.60 -8.43 -8.66
N HIS A 27 -4.27 -8.32 -8.66
CA HIS A 27 -3.40 -9.48 -8.59
C HIS A 27 -3.54 -10.20 -7.23
N LEU A 28 -3.52 -9.45 -6.14
CA LEU A 28 -3.68 -9.99 -4.79
C LEU A 28 -5.08 -10.61 -4.58
N ILE A 29 -6.12 -9.97 -5.12
CA ILE A 29 -7.51 -10.45 -5.13
C ILE A 29 -7.67 -11.72 -5.97
N GLY A 30 -7.05 -11.78 -7.15
CA GLY A 30 -7.20 -12.89 -8.09
C GLY A 30 -6.66 -14.22 -7.55
N GLN A 31 -5.83 -14.20 -6.50
CA GLN A 31 -5.27 -15.41 -5.89
C GLN A 31 -6.19 -16.07 -4.84
N LYS A 32 -7.12 -15.36 -4.17
CA LYS A 32 -8.14 -15.92 -3.25
C LYS A 32 -9.34 -14.97 -3.08
N ILE A 33 -10.52 -15.55 -2.82
CA ILE A 33 -11.84 -14.90 -2.71
C ILE A 33 -11.77 -13.57 -1.92
N ALA A 34 -11.76 -12.45 -2.64
CA ALA A 34 -11.99 -11.14 -2.09
C ALA A 34 -13.50 -10.90 -1.93
N ILE A 35 -13.94 -10.57 -0.73
CA ILE A 35 -15.29 -10.03 -0.54
C ILE A 35 -15.20 -8.52 -0.75
N THR A 36 -15.78 -8.02 -1.84
CA THR A 36 -16.02 -6.59 -2.04
C THR A 36 -17.33 -6.23 -1.35
N SER A 37 -17.30 -5.29 -0.41
CA SER A 37 -18.51 -4.88 0.33
C SER A 37 -19.24 -3.76 -0.44
N ASN A 38 -20.40 -4.06 -1.01
CA ASN A 38 -21.29 -3.08 -1.65
C ASN A 38 -22.21 -2.34 -0.66
N LYS A 39 -21.98 -2.44 0.67
CA LYS A 39 -22.87 -1.81 1.66
C LYS A 39 -22.84 -0.27 1.53
N PRO A 40 -23.94 0.41 1.18
CA PRO A 40 -23.99 1.86 0.93
C PRO A 40 -23.78 2.76 2.17
N GLN A 41 -23.36 2.21 3.30
CA GLN A 41 -23.33 2.89 4.60
C GLN A 41 -22.06 2.60 5.42
N THR A 42 -20.87 2.78 4.85
CA THR A 42 -19.64 2.91 5.66
C THR A 42 -19.08 4.32 5.52
N THR A 43 -19.64 5.23 6.30
CA THR A 43 -19.19 6.61 6.46
C THR A 43 -17.77 6.64 7.05
N ARG A 44 -16.75 6.70 6.18
CA ARG A 44 -15.55 7.57 6.23
C ARG A 44 -14.33 6.99 5.48
N ASN A 45 -14.27 5.70 5.18
CA ASN A 45 -13.20 5.06 4.40
C ASN A 45 -13.82 3.93 3.54
N ARG A 46 -13.62 3.93 2.22
CA ARG A 46 -14.15 2.85 1.35
C ARG A 46 -13.28 1.60 1.53
N ILE A 47 -13.82 0.59 2.21
CA ILE A 47 -13.20 -0.74 2.25
C ILE A 47 -13.27 -1.31 0.83
N GLN A 48 -12.11 -1.55 0.23
CA GLN A 48 -12.01 -1.99 -1.15
C GLN A 48 -11.99 -3.50 -1.25
N THR A 49 -11.33 -4.17 -0.30
CA THR A 49 -11.04 -5.59 -0.38
C THR A 49 -10.73 -6.14 1.00
N VAL A 50 -11.31 -7.30 1.32
CA VAL A 50 -10.88 -8.13 2.46
C VAL A 50 -10.18 -9.37 1.89
N TYR A 51 -8.95 -9.60 2.31
CA TYR A 51 -8.16 -10.78 1.98
C TYR A 51 -7.97 -11.62 3.23
N THR A 52 -8.42 -12.88 3.21
CA THR A 52 -8.34 -13.79 4.36
C THR A 52 -7.62 -15.07 3.99
N GLU A 53 -6.69 -15.49 4.84
CA GLU A 53 -6.10 -16.83 4.81
C GLU A 53 -5.65 -17.28 6.20
N ASP A 54 -5.02 -18.46 6.29
CA ASP A 54 -4.62 -19.11 7.54
C ASP A 54 -3.75 -18.24 8.47
N ARG A 55 -3.01 -17.28 7.92
CA ARG A 55 -2.14 -16.37 8.67
C ARG A 55 -2.89 -15.20 9.27
N GLY A 56 -4.02 -14.82 8.69
CA GLY A 56 -4.68 -13.57 9.06
C GLY A 56 -5.62 -12.97 8.03
N GLN A 57 -6.19 -11.81 8.38
CA GLN A 57 -7.09 -11.02 7.55
C GLN A 57 -6.51 -9.63 7.27
N ILE A 58 -6.42 -9.26 6.00
CA ILE A 58 -5.99 -7.93 5.55
C ILE A 58 -7.22 -7.18 5.04
N ILE A 59 -7.48 -6.01 5.59
CA ILE A 59 -8.55 -5.11 5.13
C ILE A 59 -7.91 -3.98 4.35
N PHE A 60 -7.96 -4.05 3.02
CA PHE A 60 -7.46 -2.98 2.16
C PHE A 60 -8.46 -1.83 2.10
N ILE A 61 -7.99 -0.65 2.48
CA ILE A 61 -8.73 0.61 2.40
C ILE A 61 -8.29 1.39 1.17
N ASP A 62 -9.26 1.80 0.37
CA ASP A 62 -9.04 2.71 -0.75
C ASP A 62 -8.72 4.12 -0.23
N THR A 63 -7.46 4.54 -0.38
CA THR A 63 -7.12 5.97 -0.34
C THR A 63 -7.15 6.53 -1.75
N PRO A 64 -7.95 7.58 -2.01
CA PRO A 64 -7.81 8.36 -3.23
C PRO A 64 -6.35 8.79 -3.43
N GLY A 65 -5.84 8.71 -4.66
CA GLY A 65 -4.44 9.04 -4.95
C GLY A 65 -4.05 10.43 -4.44
N ILE A 66 -2.98 10.49 -3.63
CA ILE A 66 -2.49 11.75 -3.07
C ILE A 66 -1.84 12.55 -4.19
N HIS A 67 -2.57 13.52 -4.73
CA HIS A 67 -2.08 14.50 -5.72
C HIS A 67 -2.29 15.92 -5.20
N LYS A 68 -1.50 16.87 -5.72
CA LYS A 68 -1.72 18.30 -5.45
C LYS A 68 -3.11 18.67 -5.97
N ALA A 69 -4.01 19.04 -5.05
CA ALA A 69 -5.38 19.38 -5.39
C ALA A 69 -5.42 20.56 -6.35
N LYS A 70 -6.15 20.42 -7.47
CA LYS A 70 -6.38 21.51 -8.44
C LYS A 70 -7.77 22.14 -8.30
N ASN A 71 -8.63 21.57 -7.43
CA ASN A 71 -10.00 21.98 -7.19
C ASN A 71 -10.48 21.51 -5.79
N LYS A 72 -11.63 22.02 -5.33
CA LYS A 72 -12.22 21.68 -4.00
C LYS A 72 -12.48 20.19 -3.80
N LEU A 73 -12.80 19.45 -4.87
CA LEU A 73 -12.94 18.00 -4.84
C LEU A 73 -11.59 17.32 -4.57
N GLY A 74 -10.52 17.79 -5.21
CA GLY A 74 -9.15 17.34 -4.95
C GLY A 74 -8.69 17.64 -3.52
N GLU A 75 -9.06 18.81 -2.95
CA GLU A 75 -8.75 19.14 -1.55
C GLU A 75 -9.48 18.20 -0.59
N TYR A 76 -10.76 17.91 -0.87
CA TYR A 76 -11.51 16.90 -0.13
C TYR A 76 -10.86 15.51 -0.21
N MET A 77 -10.45 15.08 -1.41
CA MET A 77 -9.77 13.79 -1.61
C MET A 77 -8.43 13.73 -0.86
N VAL A 78 -7.66 14.83 -0.84
CA VAL A 78 -6.42 14.95 -0.07
C VAL A 78 -6.68 14.85 1.44
N ASN A 79 -7.70 15.54 1.95
CA ASN A 79 -8.09 15.50 3.36
C ASN A 79 -8.60 14.12 3.80
N VAL A 80 -9.33 13.41 2.93
CA VAL A 80 -9.75 12.03 3.18
C VAL A 80 -8.52 11.13 3.27
N ALA A 81 -7.60 11.22 2.30
CA ALA A 81 -6.37 10.42 2.31
C ALA A 81 -5.51 10.67 3.55
N GLU A 82 -5.38 11.93 4.00
CA GLU A 82 -4.66 12.28 5.23
C GLU A 82 -5.27 11.67 6.49
N ARG A 83 -6.59 11.65 6.60
CA ARG A 83 -7.29 11.00 7.72
C ARG A 83 -7.12 9.48 7.69
N THR A 84 -7.05 8.87 6.51
CA THR A 84 -6.82 7.43 6.37
C THR A 84 -5.41 7.04 6.80
N LEU A 85 -4.38 7.85 6.50
CA LEU A 85 -2.98 7.56 6.87
C LEU A 85 -2.77 7.38 8.38
N GLY A 86 -3.50 8.13 9.22
CA GLY A 86 -3.44 7.99 10.68
C GLY A 86 -4.37 6.93 11.27
N GLY A 87 -5.19 6.26 10.46
CA GLY A 87 -6.20 5.29 10.89
C GLY A 87 -6.00 3.89 10.34
N VAL A 88 -4.84 3.60 9.74
CA VAL A 88 -4.46 2.28 9.22
C VAL A 88 -3.26 1.73 9.98
N ASP A 89 -3.13 0.42 9.99
CA ASP A 89 -2.04 -0.30 10.67
C ASP A 89 -0.77 -0.38 9.81
N LEU A 90 -0.89 -0.29 8.49
CA LEU A 90 0.23 -0.36 7.55
C LEU A 90 -0.04 0.45 6.27
N ILE A 91 0.98 1.14 5.76
CA ILE A 91 0.92 1.86 4.49
C ILE A 91 1.83 1.19 3.46
N LEU A 92 1.30 0.94 2.27
CA LEU A 92 2.06 0.53 1.09
C LEU A 92 2.23 1.74 0.18
N TRP A 93 3.44 2.28 0.09
CA TRP A 93 3.73 3.36 -0.85
C TRP A 93 4.27 2.77 -2.16
N LEU A 94 3.43 2.82 -3.20
CA LEU A 94 3.78 2.35 -4.54
C LEU A 94 4.44 3.45 -5.38
N VAL A 95 5.57 3.09 -5.96
CA VAL A 95 6.34 3.91 -6.92
C VAL A 95 6.67 3.08 -8.16
N GLU A 96 7.05 3.75 -9.24
CA GLU A 96 7.64 3.11 -10.44
C GLU A 96 9.17 3.09 -10.29
N PRO A 97 9.90 2.25 -11.05
CA PRO A 97 11.32 2.03 -10.87
C PRO A 97 12.15 3.14 -11.56
N TYR A 98 11.86 4.39 -11.21
CA TYR A 98 12.59 5.56 -11.65
C TYR A 98 13.35 6.18 -10.47
N THR A 99 14.44 6.89 -10.75
CA THR A 99 15.25 7.56 -9.72
C THR A 99 14.85 9.01 -9.48
N TYR A 100 14.06 9.59 -10.39
CA TYR A 100 13.62 10.98 -10.27
C TYR A 100 12.52 11.13 -9.21
N ILE A 101 12.80 11.90 -8.17
CA ILE A 101 11.86 12.25 -7.09
C ILE A 101 11.25 13.62 -7.40
N GLY A 102 10.06 13.61 -7.98
CA GLY A 102 9.35 14.84 -8.34
C GLY A 102 8.54 15.42 -7.19
N ALA A 103 7.88 16.56 -7.47
CA ALA A 103 7.01 17.23 -6.50
C ALA A 103 5.85 16.35 -5.99
N GLY A 104 5.40 15.37 -6.79
CA GLY A 104 4.35 14.43 -6.38
C GLY A 104 4.84 13.47 -5.31
N GLU A 105 6.03 12.90 -5.50
CA GLU A 105 6.70 12.03 -4.54
C GLU A 105 7.08 12.82 -3.28
N GLN A 106 7.66 14.02 -3.43
CA GLN A 106 8.01 14.90 -2.30
C GLN A 106 6.81 15.19 -1.39
N HIS A 107 5.64 15.49 -1.97
CA HIS A 107 4.42 15.72 -1.19
C HIS A 107 3.95 14.48 -0.42
N ILE A 108 4.18 13.27 -0.95
CA ILE A 108 3.89 12.03 -0.24
C ILE A 108 4.92 11.80 0.87
N ILE A 109 6.21 11.99 0.58
CA ILE A 109 7.32 11.85 1.54
C ILE A 109 7.07 12.74 2.78
N GLU A 110 6.73 14.01 2.58
CA GLU A 110 6.44 14.95 3.67
C GLU A 110 5.33 14.45 4.59
N LYS A 111 4.31 13.80 4.04
CA LYS A 111 3.20 13.22 4.82
C LYS A 111 3.61 11.96 5.56
N LEU A 112 4.33 11.07 4.87
CA LEU A 112 4.79 9.81 5.46
C LEU A 112 5.73 10.06 6.63
N ASN A 113 6.64 11.04 6.52
CA ASN A 113 7.56 11.41 7.61
C ASN A 113 6.87 12.05 8.83
N ARG A 114 5.61 12.48 8.70
CA ARG A 114 4.80 12.95 9.84
C ARG A 114 3.91 11.86 10.42
N CYS A 115 3.82 10.70 9.77
CA CYS A 115 3.02 9.57 10.21
C CYS A 115 3.84 8.63 11.10
N LYS A 116 3.18 7.98 12.07
CA LYS A 116 3.80 6.92 12.89
C LYS A 116 3.52 5.52 12.35
N THR A 117 2.59 5.40 11.42
CA THR A 117 2.21 4.12 10.81
C THR A 117 3.39 3.56 10.01
N PRO A 118 3.73 2.28 10.15
CA PRO A 118 4.81 1.66 9.39
C PRO A 118 4.53 1.75 7.88
N VAL A 119 5.60 1.98 7.11
CA VAL A 119 5.52 2.16 5.66
C VAL A 119 6.38 1.12 4.96
N ILE A 120 5.79 0.37 4.02
CA ILE A 120 6.52 -0.47 3.06
C ILE A 120 6.63 0.30 1.74
N LEU A 121 7.85 0.46 1.23
CA LEU A 121 8.07 0.94 -0.13
C LEU A 121 7.84 -0.21 -1.10
N VAL A 122 6.95 -0.02 -2.07
CA VAL A 122 6.65 -1.01 -3.10
C VAL A 122 7.10 -0.43 -4.44
N ILE A 123 8.23 -0.90 -4.96
CA ILE A 123 8.73 -0.47 -6.27
C ILE A 123 8.09 -1.37 -7.32
N ASN A 124 7.00 -0.92 -7.92
CA ASN A 124 6.22 -1.71 -8.87
C ASN A 124 6.77 -1.58 -10.30
N LYS A 125 6.30 -2.44 -11.21
CA LYS A 125 6.68 -2.50 -12.63
C LYS A 125 8.15 -2.84 -12.87
N ILE A 126 8.75 -3.65 -11.99
CA ILE A 126 10.15 -4.05 -12.18
C ILE A 126 10.41 -4.82 -13.48
N ASP A 127 9.36 -5.38 -14.09
CA ASP A 127 9.40 -6.03 -15.41
C ASP A 127 9.72 -5.07 -16.56
N THR A 128 9.68 -3.75 -16.34
CA THR A 128 9.98 -2.74 -17.35
C THR A 128 11.42 -2.26 -17.33
N VAL A 129 12.25 -2.74 -16.40
CA VAL A 129 13.63 -2.28 -16.21
C VAL A 129 14.58 -3.45 -15.96
N LYS A 130 15.89 -3.21 -16.06
CA LYS A 130 16.90 -4.22 -15.71
C LYS A 130 17.12 -4.27 -14.19
N LYS A 131 17.69 -5.37 -13.70
CA LYS A 131 17.93 -5.59 -12.26
C LYS A 131 18.82 -4.51 -11.64
N GLU A 132 19.79 -3.99 -12.39
CA GLU A 132 20.71 -2.94 -11.92
C GLU A 132 19.97 -1.61 -11.68
N GLU A 133 18.93 -1.34 -12.48
CA GLU A 133 18.10 -0.14 -12.36
C GLU A 133 17.19 -0.21 -11.11
N ILE A 134 16.74 -1.42 -10.73
CA ILE A 134 15.98 -1.64 -9.48
C ILE A 134 16.85 -1.25 -8.28
N LEU A 135 18.11 -1.69 -8.24
CA LEU A 135 19.04 -1.35 -7.15
C LEU A 135 19.29 0.15 -7.07
N THR A 136 19.40 0.81 -8.22
CA THR A 136 19.57 2.26 -8.30
C THR A 136 18.33 3.00 -7.79
N CYS A 137 17.13 2.50 -8.11
CA CYS A 137 15.87 3.03 -7.57
C CYS A 137 15.76 2.85 -6.05
N ILE A 138 16.10 1.66 -5.53
CA ILE A 138 16.15 1.43 -4.06
C ILE A 138 17.08 2.44 -3.40
N ALA A 139 18.28 2.65 -3.94
CA ALA A 139 19.24 3.59 -3.40
C ALA A 139 18.71 5.04 -3.40
N ALA A 140 17.92 5.43 -4.39
CA ALA A 140 17.33 6.76 -4.48
C ALA A 140 16.21 7.00 -3.45
N TYR A 141 15.47 5.95 -3.07
CA TYR A 141 14.31 6.09 -2.18
C TYR A 141 14.58 5.73 -0.72
N LYS A 142 15.48 4.78 -0.43
CA LYS A 142 15.58 4.13 0.90
C LYS A 142 15.72 5.09 2.09
N ASP A 143 16.35 6.24 1.88
CA ASP A 143 16.66 7.23 2.92
C ASP A 143 15.64 8.39 2.97
N LEU A 144 14.61 8.37 2.11
CA LEU A 144 13.60 9.44 2.02
C LEU A 144 12.53 9.35 3.12
N CYS A 145 12.25 8.13 3.58
CA CYS A 145 11.31 7.84 4.66
C CYS A 145 11.86 6.70 5.54
N ASN A 146 11.32 6.58 6.75
CA ASN A 146 11.60 5.44 7.63
C ASN A 146 10.79 4.20 7.19
N PHE A 147 11.23 3.56 6.11
CA PHE A 147 10.61 2.33 5.62
C PHE A 147 10.91 1.16 6.55
N VAL A 148 9.89 0.35 6.83
CA VAL A 148 10.07 -0.92 7.55
C VAL A 148 10.48 -2.05 6.61
N GLU A 149 10.19 -1.92 5.31
CA GLU A 149 10.57 -2.87 4.27
C GLU A 149 10.56 -2.18 2.91
N ILE A 150 11.39 -2.67 1.97
CA ILE A 150 11.39 -2.25 0.57
C ILE A 150 11.21 -3.50 -0.29
N VAL A 151 10.12 -3.58 -1.04
CA VAL A 151 9.79 -4.74 -1.86
C VAL A 151 9.62 -4.33 -3.32
N PRO A 152 10.58 -4.67 -4.20
CA PRO A 152 10.41 -4.54 -5.64
C PRO A 152 9.45 -5.61 -6.16
N VAL A 153 8.43 -5.23 -6.93
CA VAL A 153 7.39 -6.14 -7.43
C VAL A 153 7.06 -5.89 -8.89
N SER A 154 6.57 -6.92 -9.57
CA SER A 154 5.78 -6.75 -10.80
C SER A 154 4.36 -7.21 -10.52
N ALA A 155 3.45 -6.26 -10.28
CA ALA A 155 2.03 -6.59 -10.15
C ALA A 155 1.45 -7.24 -11.42
N LEU A 156 1.99 -6.90 -12.59
CA LEU A 156 1.54 -7.44 -13.87
C LEU A 156 1.99 -8.91 -14.05
N LYS A 157 3.23 -9.23 -13.68
CA LYS A 157 3.79 -10.58 -13.83
C LYS A 157 3.63 -11.46 -12.60
N GLY A 158 3.23 -10.89 -11.46
CA GLY A 158 3.17 -11.57 -10.16
C GLY A 158 4.53 -11.76 -9.49
N GLU A 159 5.57 -11.08 -9.97
CA GLU A 159 6.91 -11.20 -9.40
C GLU A 159 6.96 -10.53 -8.02
N ASN A 160 7.48 -11.26 -7.03
CA ASN A 160 7.63 -10.86 -5.63
C ASN A 160 6.34 -10.42 -4.91
N THR A 161 5.15 -10.73 -5.46
CA THR A 161 3.88 -10.42 -4.79
C THR A 161 3.68 -11.26 -3.53
N GLY A 162 4.21 -12.49 -3.51
CA GLY A 162 4.28 -13.33 -2.30
C GLY A 162 5.15 -12.72 -1.21
N ASP A 163 6.35 -12.23 -1.56
CA ASP A 163 7.25 -11.55 -0.62
C ASP A 163 6.62 -10.28 -0.04
N LEU A 164 5.86 -9.54 -0.86
CA LEU A 164 5.09 -8.40 -0.39
C LEU A 164 4.02 -8.82 0.63
N MET A 165 3.30 -9.92 0.38
CA MET A 165 2.31 -10.44 1.32
C MET A 165 2.95 -10.88 2.64
N ASP A 166 4.10 -11.53 2.57
CA ASP A 166 4.87 -11.93 3.75
C ASP A 166 5.32 -10.71 4.57
N ALA A 167 5.78 -9.65 3.89
CA ALA A 167 6.12 -8.39 4.53
C ALA A 167 4.90 -7.73 5.18
N ILE A 168 3.74 -7.71 4.51
CA ILE A 168 2.49 -7.19 5.09
C ILE A 168 2.14 -7.93 6.39
N TYR A 169 2.12 -9.26 6.37
CA TYR A 169 1.81 -10.06 7.57
C TYR A 169 2.82 -9.88 8.71
N ARG A 170 4.08 -9.63 8.39
CA ARG A 170 5.13 -9.37 9.39
C ARG A 170 4.87 -8.11 10.19
N TYR A 171 4.42 -7.04 9.55
CA TYR A 171 4.24 -5.73 10.16
C TYR A 171 2.81 -5.42 10.60
N MET A 172 1.84 -6.25 10.24
CA MET A 172 0.48 -6.14 10.77
C MET A 172 0.40 -6.55 12.26
N PRO A 173 -0.54 -5.95 13.02
CA PRO A 173 -0.81 -6.35 14.39
C PRO A 173 -1.51 -7.71 14.45
N GLU A 174 -1.47 -8.29 15.63
CA GLU A 174 -2.36 -9.41 15.97
C GLU A 174 -3.76 -8.89 16.26
N GLY A 175 -4.77 -9.62 15.82
CA GLY A 175 -6.15 -9.21 16.04
C GLY A 175 -7.16 -10.24 15.57
N PRO A 176 -8.45 -10.09 15.96
CA PRO A 176 -9.51 -10.95 15.49
C PRO A 176 -9.82 -10.69 14.00
N MET A 177 -10.52 -11.62 13.35
CA MET A 177 -11.18 -11.32 12.07
C MET A 177 -12.24 -10.23 12.29
N TYR A 178 -12.26 -9.24 11.41
CA TYR A 178 -13.29 -8.20 11.36
C TYR A 178 -14.50 -8.64 10.51
N TYR A 179 -14.26 -9.52 9.53
CA TYR A 179 -15.24 -10.04 8.56
C TYR A 179 -15.23 -11.55 8.49
#